data_AF-A0A3D1PE77-F1
#
_entry.id   AF-A0A3D1PE77-F1
#
_cell.length_a   1.000
_cell.length_b   1.000
_cell.length_c   1.000
_cell.angle_alpha   90.00
_cell.angle_beta   90.00
_cell.angle_gamma   90.00
#
_symmetry.space_group_name_H-M   'P 1'
#
loop_
_entity.id
_entity.type
_entity.pdbx_description
1 polymer ?
#
loop_
_entity_poly.entity_id
_entity_poly.type
_entity_poly.pdbx_seq_one_letter_code
_entity_poly.pdbx_strand_id
1 'polypeptide(L)'
;MTSFTPWKILHLELSAGILALPFEPNYQGIYAVFCWHGIPLGHKEIPSTQLPMPASQLANLAWQTIAPAVGDRLLAQGFKAPLPVVSDNPSRDVPPDFHALMELDKPLESLSKQWLQPATKATNESISVVICTRNRPEQLARCLRSLQDLSPCPQEILVVDNAPNTDVTRQIVDKIPGVKYMPEPRPGLSVARNTGIRHSTADIIAFTDDDVIVHPEWIARL
;
A
#
# COMPACT_ATOMS: atom_id res chain seq x y z
N MET A 1 22.89 -21.28 8.26
CA MET A 1 21.94 -20.15 8.08
C MET A 1 22.09 -19.67 6.64
N THR A 2 21.09 -19.87 5.79
CA THR A 2 21.05 -19.27 4.44
C THR A 2 21.00 -17.75 4.59
N SER A 3 21.91 -17.01 3.95
CA SER A 3 21.83 -15.55 3.98
C SER A 3 20.55 -15.10 3.30
N PHE A 4 19.77 -14.27 3.99
CA PHE A 4 18.58 -13.64 3.41
C PHE A 4 19.04 -12.52 2.48
N THR A 5 18.56 -12.52 1.23
CA THR A 5 18.79 -11.45 0.27
C THR A 5 17.45 -10.74 0.03
N PRO A 6 17.30 -9.44 0.32
CA PRO A 6 16.01 -8.76 0.21
C PRO A 6 15.59 -8.51 -1.24
N TRP A 7 14.31 -8.20 -1.45
CA TRP A 7 13.80 -7.59 -2.68
C TRP A 7 13.88 -6.06 -2.59
N LYS A 8 14.22 -5.39 -3.70
CA LYS A 8 14.12 -3.93 -3.80
C LYS A 8 12.71 -3.57 -4.23
N ILE A 9 11.94 -2.88 -3.39
CA ILE A 9 10.60 -2.42 -3.74
C ILE A 9 10.71 -1.09 -4.49
N LEU A 10 10.12 -1.01 -5.68
CA LEU A 10 10.06 0.22 -6.47
C LEU A 10 8.62 0.52 -6.87
N HIS A 11 8.18 1.76 -6.64
CA HIS A 11 6.92 2.28 -7.15
C HIS A 11 7.22 3.02 -8.45
N LEU A 12 6.78 2.48 -9.57
CA LEU A 12 7.05 2.99 -10.91
C LEU A 12 5.85 3.81 -11.37
N GLU A 13 6.01 5.14 -11.41
CA GLU A 13 4.98 6.05 -11.88
C GLU A 13 4.96 6.10 -13.41
N LEU A 14 3.98 5.42 -13.99
CA LEU A 14 3.83 5.27 -15.44
C LEU A 14 3.55 6.61 -16.14
N SER A 15 2.92 7.57 -15.45
CA SER A 15 2.69 8.92 -16.01
C SER A 15 3.97 9.75 -16.12
N ALA A 16 5.03 9.40 -15.38
CA ALA A 16 6.34 10.06 -15.45
C ALA A 16 7.27 9.46 -16.53
N GLY A 17 6.80 8.41 -17.23
CA GLY A 17 7.57 7.66 -18.21
C GLY A 17 8.27 6.44 -17.61
N ILE A 18 8.59 5.47 -18.46
CA ILE A 18 9.18 4.18 -18.06
C ILE A 18 10.68 4.20 -18.35
N LEU A 19 11.49 4.16 -17.29
CA LEU A 19 12.95 4.11 -17.38
C LEU A 19 13.46 2.67 -17.25
N ALA A 20 14.67 2.41 -17.75
CA ALA A 20 15.31 1.11 -17.60
C ALA A 20 15.59 0.79 -16.12
N LEU A 21 15.51 -0.49 -15.74
CA LEU A 21 15.88 -0.93 -14.40
C LEU A 21 17.34 -1.39 -14.38
N PRO A 22 18.19 -0.83 -13.50
CA PRO A 22 19.57 -1.27 -13.37
C PRO A 22 19.64 -2.62 -12.66
N PHE A 23 20.77 -3.30 -12.81
CA PHE A 23 21.13 -4.41 -11.94
C PHE A 23 21.53 -3.89 -10.56
N GLU A 24 21.09 -4.58 -9.50
CA GLU A 24 21.26 -4.16 -8.11
C GLU A 24 21.85 -5.33 -7.29
N PRO A 25 23.16 -5.34 -6.99
CA PRO A 25 23.86 -6.51 -6.47
C PRO A 25 23.42 -6.94 -5.06
N ASN A 26 22.82 -6.04 -4.29
CA ASN A 26 22.41 -6.29 -2.91
C ASN A 26 21.02 -6.92 -2.78
N TYR A 27 20.33 -7.16 -3.90
CA TYR A 27 18.95 -7.62 -3.91
C TYR A 27 18.79 -8.86 -4.80
N GLN A 28 17.87 -9.74 -4.41
CA GLN A 28 17.54 -10.93 -5.21
C GLN A 28 16.70 -10.57 -6.45
N GLY A 29 16.15 -9.35 -6.48
CA GLY A 29 15.38 -8.80 -7.58
C GLY A 29 14.66 -7.52 -7.17
N ILE A 30 13.81 -7.03 -8.07
CA ILE A 30 12.95 -5.86 -7.87
C ILE A 30 11.49 -6.31 -7.75
N TYR A 31 10.80 -5.88 -6.70
CA TYR A 31 9.35 -5.96 -6.59
C TYR A 31 8.78 -4.64 -7.12
N ALA A 32 8.37 -4.62 -8.38
CA ALA A 32 7.87 -3.43 -9.05
C ALA A 32 6.36 -3.28 -8.83
N VAL A 33 5.94 -2.14 -8.29
CA VAL A 33 4.54 -1.72 -8.21
C VAL A 33 4.32 -0.68 -9.30
N PHE A 34 3.48 -0.98 -10.27
CA PHE A 34 3.15 -0.06 -11.37
C PHE A 34 2.01 0.85 -10.93
N CYS A 35 2.29 2.15 -10.93
CA CYS A 35 1.35 3.18 -10.50
C CYS A 35 1.00 4.11 -11.65
N TRP A 36 -0.22 4.66 -11.63
CA TRP A 36 -0.62 5.77 -12.50
C TRP A 36 -1.25 6.88 -11.66
N HIS A 37 -0.61 8.05 -11.60
CA HIS A 37 -0.97 9.15 -10.70
C HIS A 37 -1.17 8.71 -9.25
N GLY A 38 -0.24 7.92 -8.72
CA GLY A 38 -0.29 7.39 -7.35
C GLY A 38 -1.22 6.19 -7.15
N ILE A 39 -1.95 5.77 -8.20
CA ILE A 39 -2.88 4.63 -8.13
C ILE A 39 -2.13 3.34 -8.43
N PRO A 40 -2.03 2.37 -7.50
CA PRO A 40 -1.45 1.07 -7.82
C PRO A 40 -2.39 0.31 -8.76
N LEU A 41 -1.86 -0.07 -9.93
CA LEU A 41 -2.58 -0.80 -10.97
C LEU A 41 -2.11 -2.26 -11.11
N GLY A 42 -0.93 -2.60 -10.59
CA GLY A 42 -0.44 -3.96 -10.63
C GLY A 42 0.97 -4.07 -10.07
N HIS A 43 1.44 -5.29 -9.84
CA HIS A 43 2.79 -5.53 -9.36
C HIS A 43 3.43 -6.73 -10.04
N LYS A 44 4.77 -6.75 -10.08
CA LYS A 44 5.55 -7.86 -10.62
C LYS A 44 6.88 -8.03 -9.89
N GLU A 45 7.20 -9.28 -9.58
CA GLU A 45 8.54 -9.68 -9.18
C GLU A 45 9.44 -9.82 -10.42
N ILE A 46 10.54 -9.08 -10.45
CA ILE A 46 11.56 -9.09 -11.50
C ILE A 46 12.86 -9.62 -10.89
N PRO A 47 13.17 -10.91 -11.05
CA PRO A 47 14.39 -11.50 -10.51
C PRO A 47 15.65 -10.81 -11.04
N SER A 48 16.73 -10.84 -10.26
CA SER A 48 18.03 -10.26 -10.66
C SER A 48 18.59 -10.85 -11.96
N THR A 49 18.19 -12.08 -12.33
CA THR A 49 18.53 -12.73 -13.60
C THR A 49 17.90 -12.07 -14.83
N GLN A 50 16.89 -11.22 -14.65
CA GLN A 50 16.24 -10.44 -15.71
C GLN A 50 16.70 -8.98 -15.73
N LEU A 51 17.69 -8.62 -14.90
CA LEU A 51 18.26 -7.28 -14.81
C LEU A 51 19.68 -7.24 -15.40
N PRO A 52 20.10 -6.12 -16.04
CA PRO A 52 19.34 -4.89 -16.24
C PRO A 52 18.22 -5.06 -17.28
N MET A 53 17.10 -4.36 -17.08
CA MET A 53 15.94 -4.44 -17.98
C MET A 53 15.79 -3.13 -18.78
N PRO A 54 15.84 -3.17 -20.11
CA PRO A 54 15.61 -1.99 -20.96
C PRO A 54 14.20 -1.42 -20.79
N ALA A 55 14.05 -0.11 -21.01
CA ALA A 55 12.77 0.62 -20.88
C ALA A 55 11.64 0.02 -21.74
N SER A 56 11.94 -0.40 -22.98
CA SER A 56 10.96 -1.03 -23.87
C SER A 56 10.44 -2.36 -23.34
N GLN A 57 11.30 -3.19 -22.76
CA GLN A 57 10.92 -4.46 -22.15
C GLN A 57 10.10 -4.22 -20.88
N LEU A 58 10.51 -3.25 -20.05
CA LEU A 58 9.76 -2.87 -18.86
C LEU A 58 8.38 -2.32 -19.21
N ALA A 59 8.26 -1.54 -20.29
CA ALA A 59 6.99 -1.02 -20.76
C ALA A 59 6.02 -2.14 -21.16
N ASN A 60 6.49 -3.13 -21.93
CA ASN A 60 5.68 -4.29 -22.29
C ASN A 60 5.25 -5.10 -21.06
N LEU A 61 6.16 -5.29 -20.11
CA LEU A 61 5.84 -5.98 -18.85
C LEU A 61 4.81 -5.21 -18.03
N ALA A 62 4.95 -3.88 -17.93
CA ALA A 62 4.00 -3.03 -17.23
C ALA A 62 2.60 -3.15 -17.85
N TRP A 63 2.49 -3.05 -19.18
CA TRP A 63 1.21 -3.18 -19.89
C TRP A 63 0.52 -4.51 -19.62
N GLN A 64 1.25 -5.62 -19.75
CA GLN A 64 0.70 -6.94 -19.45
C GLN A 64 0.27 -7.09 -17.99
N THR A 65 1.00 -6.45 -17.08
CA THR A 65 0.73 -6.53 -15.63
C THR A 65 -0.51 -5.73 -15.24
N ILE A 66 -0.69 -4.53 -15.80
CA ILE A 66 -1.79 -3.63 -15.40
C ILE A 66 -3.07 -3.84 -16.21
N ALA A 67 -3.00 -4.45 -17.39
CA ALA A 67 -4.16 -4.63 -18.28
C ALA A 67 -5.40 -5.22 -17.59
N PRO A 68 -5.29 -6.26 -16.72
CA PRO A 68 -6.44 -6.78 -15.99
C PRO A 68 -7.09 -5.74 -15.08
N ALA A 69 -6.31 -4.98 -14.31
CA ALA A 69 -6.82 -3.97 -13.38
C ALA A 69 -7.42 -2.76 -14.12
N VAL A 70 -6.79 -2.36 -15.23
CA VAL A 70 -7.30 -1.29 -16.08
C VAL A 70 -8.64 -1.69 -16.68
N GLY A 71 -8.71 -2.91 -17.21
CA GLY A 71 -9.92 -3.46 -17.78
C GLY A 71 -11.05 -3.66 -16.77
N ASP A 72 -10.76 -4.23 -15.59
CA ASP A 72 -11.74 -4.42 -14.51
C ASP A 72 -12.38 -3.11 -14.04
N ARG A 73 -11.58 -2.04 -13.95
CA ARG A 73 -12.05 -0.74 -13.48
C ARG A 73 -12.76 0.10 -14.54
N LEU A 74 -12.43 -0.07 -15.82
CA LEU A 74 -13.07 0.67 -16.91
C LEU A 74 -14.31 -0.01 -17.46
N LEU A 75 -14.41 -1.32 -17.35
CA LEU A 75 -15.50 -2.09 -17.93
C LEU A 75 -16.42 -2.54 -16.81
N ALA A 76 -17.68 -2.10 -16.84
CA ALA A 76 -18.68 -2.44 -15.83
C ALA A 76 -18.89 -3.96 -15.65
N GLN A 77 -18.50 -4.77 -16.64
CA GLN A 77 -18.61 -6.24 -16.65
C GLN A 77 -17.25 -6.96 -16.43
N GLY A 78 -16.14 -6.22 -16.40
CA GLY A 78 -14.79 -6.69 -16.08
C GLY A 78 -14.10 -7.56 -17.15
N PHE A 79 -12.79 -7.78 -16.98
CA PHE A 79 -12.06 -8.89 -17.61
C PHE A 79 -11.58 -9.82 -16.49
N LYS A 80 -12.11 -11.03 -16.37
CA LYS A 80 -11.56 -11.98 -15.40
C LYS A 80 -10.55 -12.94 -16.03
N ALA A 81 -9.32 -12.92 -15.49
CA ALA A 81 -8.56 -14.15 -15.24
C ALA A 81 -8.94 -14.66 -13.83
N PRO A 82 -9.18 -15.97 -13.64
CA PRO A 82 -9.82 -16.46 -12.43
C PRO A 82 -8.84 -16.54 -11.25
N LEU A 83 -9.18 -15.91 -10.13
CA LEU A 83 -8.87 -16.43 -8.80
C LEU A 83 -10.13 -17.12 -8.26
N PRO A 84 -10.00 -18.25 -7.54
CA PRO A 84 -11.15 -19.02 -7.06
C PRO A 84 -11.83 -18.25 -5.93
N VAL A 85 -12.86 -17.48 -6.27
CA VAL A 85 -13.82 -16.95 -5.31
C VAL A 85 -15.18 -17.46 -5.73
N VAL A 86 -15.77 -18.30 -4.87
CA VAL A 86 -17.18 -18.70 -4.97
C VAL A 86 -18.00 -17.43 -4.86
N SER A 87 -18.59 -17.01 -5.97
CA SER A 87 -19.47 -15.85 -6.08
C SER A 87 -20.72 -16.34 -6.80
N ASP A 88 -21.88 -16.31 -6.13
CA ASP A 88 -23.18 -16.73 -6.68
C ASP A 88 -23.75 -15.75 -7.72
N ASN A 89 -22.95 -14.81 -8.23
CA ASN A 89 -23.39 -13.77 -9.15
C ASN A 89 -22.85 -13.98 -10.58
N PRO A 90 -23.67 -14.47 -11.52
CA PRO A 90 -23.25 -14.82 -12.89
C PRO A 90 -23.01 -13.62 -13.81
N SER A 91 -23.27 -12.38 -13.38
CA SER A 91 -23.10 -11.19 -14.21
C SER A 91 -21.65 -10.70 -14.35
N ARG A 92 -20.67 -11.39 -13.75
CA ARG A 92 -19.24 -11.02 -13.74
C ARG A 92 -18.37 -11.83 -14.71
N ASP A 93 -18.96 -12.77 -15.47
CA ASP A 93 -18.24 -13.71 -16.32
C ASP A 93 -18.49 -13.52 -17.83
N VAL A 94 -19.08 -12.38 -18.23
CA VAL A 94 -19.28 -12.03 -19.64
C VAL A 94 -18.06 -11.24 -20.13
N PRO A 95 -17.35 -11.70 -21.17
CA PRO A 95 -16.29 -10.90 -21.78
C PRO A 95 -16.84 -9.54 -22.19
N PRO A 96 -16.06 -8.46 -22.01
CA PRO A 96 -16.54 -7.13 -22.36
C PRO A 96 -16.82 -7.03 -23.87
N ASP A 97 -17.84 -6.28 -24.23
CA ASP A 97 -18.21 -6.03 -25.62
C ASP A 97 -17.05 -5.37 -26.39
N PHE A 98 -16.83 -5.82 -27.63
CA PHE A 98 -15.77 -5.33 -28.49
C PHE A 98 -15.88 -3.82 -28.75
N HIS A 99 -17.11 -3.28 -28.86
CA HIS A 99 -17.31 -1.84 -28.99
C HIS A 99 -16.87 -1.08 -27.74
N ALA A 100 -17.20 -1.59 -26.54
CA ALA A 100 -16.74 -1.01 -25.28
C ALA A 100 -15.20 -0.98 -25.19
N LEU A 101 -14.50 -1.97 -25.77
CA LEU A 101 -13.04 -1.97 -25.87
C LEU A 101 -12.50 -0.93 -26.84
N MET A 102 -13.17 -0.73 -27.98
CA MET A 102 -12.80 0.30 -28.95
C MET A 102 -13.04 1.72 -28.42
N GLU A 103 -13.99 1.88 -27.49
CA GLU A 103 -14.31 3.16 -26.85
C GLU A 103 -13.35 3.54 -25.70
N LEU A 104 -12.42 2.65 -25.31
CA LEU A 104 -11.39 2.94 -24.30
C LEU A 104 -10.32 3.90 -24.84
N ASP A 105 -10.72 5.13 -25.18
CA ASP A 105 -9.76 6.19 -25.47
C ASP A 105 -9.09 6.64 -24.16
N LYS A 106 -7.76 6.61 -24.15
CA LYS A 106 -6.90 6.97 -23.01
C LYS A 106 -7.37 6.35 -21.68
N PRO A 107 -7.37 5.01 -21.58
CA PRO A 107 -7.96 4.28 -20.46
C PRO A 107 -7.38 4.70 -19.09
N LEU A 108 -6.07 4.94 -19.04
CA LEU A 108 -5.41 5.39 -17.81
C LEU A 108 -5.83 6.82 -17.38
N GLU A 109 -6.10 7.73 -18.33
CA GLU A 109 -6.63 9.06 -18.01
C GLU A 109 -8.09 9.00 -17.54
N SER A 110 -8.89 8.08 -18.10
CA SER A 110 -10.26 7.84 -17.62
C SER A 110 -10.26 7.26 -16.20
N LEU A 111 -9.37 6.30 -15.93
CA LEU A 111 -9.17 5.74 -14.59
C LEU A 111 -8.73 6.80 -13.57
N SER A 112 -7.76 7.65 -13.93
CA SER A 112 -7.31 8.70 -13.02
C SER A 112 -8.44 9.67 -12.72
N LYS A 113 -9.23 10.09 -13.72
CA LYS A 113 -10.40 10.94 -13.49
C LYS A 113 -11.41 10.31 -12.53
N GLN A 114 -11.68 9.02 -12.62
CA GLN A 114 -12.59 8.33 -11.71
C GLN A 114 -12.02 8.19 -10.29
N TRP A 115 -10.74 7.86 -10.18
CA TRP A 115 -10.09 7.61 -8.89
C TRP A 115 -9.71 8.88 -8.11
N LEU A 116 -9.44 9.97 -8.84
CA LEU A 116 -9.19 11.30 -8.30
C LEU A 116 -10.49 12.04 -7.95
N GLN A 117 -11.66 11.47 -8.26
CA GLN A 117 -12.90 11.95 -7.66
C GLN A 117 -12.75 11.76 -6.15
N PRO A 118 -12.83 12.84 -5.34
CA PRO A 118 -12.82 12.68 -3.89
C PRO A 118 -13.92 11.70 -3.53
N ALA A 119 -13.61 10.73 -2.67
CA ALA A 119 -14.61 9.80 -2.17
C ALA A 119 -15.80 10.65 -1.67
N THR A 120 -16.93 10.59 -2.39
CA THR A 120 -18.05 11.54 -2.25
C THR A 120 -18.82 11.39 -0.94
N LYS A 121 -18.26 10.69 0.03
CA LYS A 121 -18.67 10.74 1.43
C LYS A 121 -17.48 11.20 2.26
N ALA A 122 -17.38 12.51 2.46
CA ALA A 122 -16.76 13.00 3.67
C ALA A 122 -17.64 12.51 4.83
N THR A 123 -17.35 11.33 5.37
CA THR A 123 -17.81 11.04 6.72
C THR A 123 -16.98 11.93 7.62
N ASN A 124 -17.64 12.68 8.50
CA ASN A 124 -16.96 13.51 9.49
C ASN A 124 -16.40 12.65 10.64
N GLU A 125 -16.03 11.41 10.33
CA GLU A 125 -15.59 10.39 11.27
C GLU A 125 -14.11 10.60 11.54
N SER A 126 -13.78 10.73 12.80
CA SER A 126 -12.41 10.83 13.28
C SER A 126 -11.70 9.48 13.17
N ILE A 127 -10.37 9.49 12.97
CA ILE A 127 -9.55 8.28 12.83
C ILE A 127 -8.42 8.24 13.87
N SER A 128 -8.32 7.12 14.60
CA SER A 128 -7.17 6.74 15.42
C SER A 128 -6.31 5.76 14.64
N VAL A 129 -5.05 6.09 14.39
CA VAL A 129 -4.09 5.16 13.79
C VAL A 129 -3.33 4.42 14.88
N VAL A 130 -3.36 3.09 14.86
CA VAL A 130 -2.68 2.23 15.84
C VAL A 130 -1.57 1.43 15.17
N ILE A 131 -0.36 1.54 15.72
CA ILE A 131 0.82 0.77 15.33
C ILE A 131 1.25 -0.10 16.49
N CYS A 132 1.32 -1.41 16.28
CA CYS A 132 1.89 -2.34 17.25
C CYS A 132 3.33 -2.65 16.85
N THR A 133 4.26 -2.51 17.78
CA THR A 133 5.69 -2.76 17.53
C THR A 133 6.28 -3.66 18.59
N ARG A 134 7.33 -4.42 18.23
CA ARG A 134 8.06 -5.27 19.18
C ARG A 134 9.52 -5.39 18.77
N ASN A 135 10.41 -4.68 19.47
CA ASN A 135 11.86 -4.69 19.23
C ASN A 135 12.27 -4.33 17.78
N ARG A 136 11.57 -3.37 17.14
CA ARG A 136 11.80 -2.93 15.76
C ARG A 136 11.95 -1.41 15.61
N PRO A 137 12.90 -0.79 16.33
CA PRO A 137 13.00 0.66 16.41
C PRO A 137 13.19 1.35 15.06
N GLU A 138 14.03 0.80 14.18
CA GLU A 138 14.34 1.43 12.89
C GLU A 138 13.15 1.39 11.92
N GLN A 139 12.41 0.28 11.90
CA GLN A 139 11.21 0.13 11.08
C GLN A 139 10.15 1.13 11.57
N LEU A 140 9.88 1.13 12.88
CA LEU A 140 8.93 2.06 13.50
C LEU A 140 9.26 3.53 13.16
N ALA A 141 10.53 3.93 13.25
CA ALA A 141 10.95 5.29 12.92
C ALA A 141 10.72 5.65 11.45
N ARG A 142 10.76 4.69 10.52
CA ARG A 142 10.39 4.90 9.11
C ARG A 142 8.87 5.01 8.95
N CYS A 143 8.11 4.13 9.59
CA CYS A 143 6.65 4.15 9.57
C CYS A 143 6.10 5.48 10.11
N LEU A 144 6.55 5.89 11.31
CA LEU A 144 6.11 7.14 11.94
C LEU A 144 6.40 8.37 11.09
N ARG A 145 7.52 8.40 10.37
CA ARG A 145 7.83 9.49 9.43
C ARG A 145 6.80 9.56 8.30
N SER A 146 6.44 8.43 7.69
CA SER A 146 5.42 8.41 6.63
C SER A 146 4.03 8.85 7.12
N LEU A 147 3.71 8.58 8.39
CA LEU A 147 2.45 9.01 8.99
C LEU A 147 2.36 10.52 9.22
N GLN A 148 3.49 11.23 9.28
CA GLN A 148 3.49 12.69 9.36
C GLN A 148 3.08 13.36 8.05
N ASP A 149 3.16 12.65 6.92
CA ASP A 149 2.80 13.15 5.59
C ASP A 149 1.32 12.88 5.24
N LEU A 150 0.52 12.37 6.19
CA LEU A 150 -0.89 12.06 5.94
C LEU A 150 -1.72 13.34 5.71
N SER A 151 -2.60 13.28 4.70
CA SER A 151 -3.58 14.30 4.38
C SER A 151 -4.93 13.64 4.04
N PRO A 152 -5.98 13.79 4.87
CA PRO A 152 -6.01 14.58 6.11
C PRO A 152 -5.15 13.95 7.22
N CYS A 153 -4.90 14.70 8.30
CA CYS A 153 -4.23 14.16 9.49
C CYS A 153 -5.20 13.30 10.30
N PRO A 154 -4.74 12.18 10.90
CA PRO A 154 -5.55 11.44 11.86
C PRO A 154 -5.76 12.25 13.15
N GLN A 155 -6.82 11.95 13.91
CA GLN A 155 -7.06 12.58 15.21
C GLN A 155 -5.94 12.25 16.19
N GLU A 156 -5.43 11.02 16.13
CA GLU A 156 -4.33 10.57 16.96
C GLU A 156 -3.59 9.40 16.34
N ILE A 157 -2.33 9.25 16.74
CA ILE A 157 -1.48 8.12 16.39
C ILE A 157 -1.04 7.47 17.70
N LEU A 158 -1.27 6.16 17.85
CA LEU A 158 -0.87 5.38 19.01
C LEU A 158 0.18 4.35 18.62
N VAL A 159 1.30 4.33 19.34
CA VAL A 159 2.31 3.28 19.25
C VAL A 159 2.20 2.39 20.47
N VAL A 160 1.81 1.14 20.25
CA VAL A 160 1.76 0.11 21.28
C VAL A 160 3.04 -0.71 21.24
N ASP A 161 3.89 -0.50 22.25
CA ASP A 161 5.14 -1.24 22.42
C ASP A 161 4.89 -2.56 23.15
N ASN A 162 4.98 -3.67 22.40
CA ASN A 162 4.73 -5.02 22.89
C ASN A 162 5.99 -5.77 23.35
N ALA A 163 7.06 -5.03 23.64
CA ALA A 163 8.19 -5.49 24.45
C ALA A 163 8.90 -4.29 25.10
N PRO A 164 8.25 -3.59 26.05
CA PRO A 164 8.76 -2.37 26.69
C PRO A 164 9.85 -2.70 27.73
N ASN A 165 10.86 -3.47 27.34
CA ASN A 165 11.98 -3.90 28.18
C ASN A 165 13.11 -2.86 28.19
N THR A 166 13.08 -1.88 27.28
CA THR A 166 14.05 -0.79 27.15
C THR A 166 13.32 0.48 26.71
N ASP A 167 13.94 1.65 26.91
CA ASP A 167 13.35 2.94 26.51
C ASP A 167 13.48 3.26 25.01
N VAL A 168 14.08 2.38 24.19
CA VAL A 168 14.42 2.68 22.79
C VAL A 168 13.17 3.06 21.97
N THR A 169 12.08 2.29 22.09
CA THR A 169 10.82 2.58 21.39
C THR A 169 10.23 3.92 21.84
N ARG A 170 10.22 4.16 23.15
CA ARG A 170 9.71 5.41 23.73
C ARG A 170 10.49 6.62 23.23
N GLN A 171 11.81 6.55 23.22
CA GLN A 171 12.69 7.61 22.72
C GLN A 171 12.47 7.93 21.23
N ILE A 172 11.99 6.96 20.44
CA ILE A 172 11.63 7.19 19.03
C ILE A 172 10.29 7.92 18.95
N VAL A 173 9.30 7.47 19.72
CA VAL A 173 7.97 8.09 19.76
C VAL A 173 8.05 9.53 20.26
N ASP A 174 8.82 9.79 21.33
CA ASP A 174 8.97 11.13 21.92
C ASP A 174 9.59 12.17 20.94
N LYS A 175 10.23 11.71 19.85
CA LYS A 175 10.77 12.58 18.80
C LYS A 175 9.74 12.97 17.72
N ILE A 176 8.58 12.33 17.69
CA ILE A 176 7.56 12.53 16.66
C ILE A 176 6.33 13.22 17.27
N PRO A 177 5.98 14.44 16.83
CA PRO A 177 4.86 15.18 17.40
C PRO A 177 3.53 14.46 17.13
N GLY A 178 2.60 14.55 18.08
CA GLY A 178 1.25 14.00 17.94
C GLY A 178 1.13 12.48 18.08
N VAL A 179 2.20 11.78 18.45
CA VAL A 179 2.21 10.31 18.65
C VAL A 179 2.18 9.97 20.13
N LYS A 180 1.28 9.07 20.53
CA LYS A 180 1.11 8.60 21.91
C LYS A 180 1.81 7.24 22.10
N TYR A 181 2.70 7.14 23.09
CA TYR A 181 3.37 5.89 23.48
C TYR A 181 2.56 5.08 24.50
N MET A 182 2.27 3.82 24.20
CA MET A 182 1.53 2.89 25.07
C MET A 182 2.33 1.60 25.32
N PRO A 183 2.86 1.36 26.53
CA PRO A 183 3.54 0.10 26.83
C PRO A 183 2.53 -1.05 27.05
N GLU A 184 2.79 -2.21 26.46
CA GLU A 184 2.06 -3.46 26.70
C GLU A 184 3.04 -4.60 27.00
N PRO A 185 3.31 -4.90 28.28
CA PRO A 185 4.31 -5.90 28.66
C PRO A 185 3.88 -7.34 28.36
N ARG A 186 2.59 -7.61 28.13
CA ARG A 186 2.12 -8.97 27.83
C ARG A 186 2.31 -9.27 26.35
N PRO A 187 3.12 -10.27 25.98
CA PRO A 187 3.44 -10.53 24.58
C PRO A 187 2.22 -11.02 23.80
N GLY A 188 2.05 -10.52 22.57
CA GLY A 188 1.06 -10.97 21.61
C GLY A 188 0.49 -9.81 20.78
N LEU A 189 0.48 -9.96 19.45
CA LEU A 189 -0.05 -8.93 18.54
C LEU A 189 -1.52 -8.60 18.85
N SER A 190 -2.36 -9.60 19.11
CA SER A 190 -3.75 -9.36 19.50
C SER A 190 -3.87 -8.63 20.85
N VAL A 191 -2.96 -8.88 21.79
CA VAL A 191 -2.92 -8.18 23.08
C VAL A 191 -2.56 -6.72 22.87
N ALA A 192 -1.55 -6.44 22.04
CA ALA A 192 -1.15 -5.09 21.66
C ALA A 192 -2.27 -4.34 20.92
N ARG A 193 -2.93 -4.97 19.94
CA ARG A 193 -4.09 -4.41 19.24
C ARG A 193 -5.23 -4.08 20.20
N ASN A 194 -5.56 -5.00 21.12
CA ASN A 194 -6.60 -4.76 22.14
C ASN A 194 -6.23 -3.63 23.10
N THR A 195 -4.95 -3.39 23.35
CA THR A 195 -4.49 -2.23 24.13
C THR A 195 -4.63 -0.95 23.32
N GLY A 196 -4.27 -0.95 22.03
CA GLY A 196 -4.53 0.18 21.14
C GLY A 196 -6.02 0.54 21.04
N ILE A 197 -6.90 -0.47 20.89
CA ILE A 197 -8.36 -0.28 20.84
C ILE A 197 -8.86 0.43 22.09
N ARG A 198 -8.46 -0.03 23.28
CA ARG A 198 -8.90 0.52 24.56
C ARG A 198 -8.45 1.96 24.82
N HIS A 199 -7.40 2.42 24.15
CA HIS A 199 -6.86 3.78 24.30
C HIS A 199 -7.21 4.70 23.11
N SER A 200 -7.85 4.16 22.07
CA SER A 200 -8.32 4.95 20.93
C SER A 200 -9.57 5.72 21.30
N THR A 201 -9.71 6.92 20.75
CA THR A 201 -10.74 7.91 21.08
C THR A 201 -11.54 8.38 19.87
N ALA A 202 -11.18 7.94 18.67
CA ALA A 202 -11.82 8.31 17.43
C ALA A 202 -12.93 7.32 17.01
N ASP A 203 -13.71 7.69 16.01
CA ASP A 203 -14.84 6.90 15.49
C ASP A 203 -14.37 5.63 14.76
N ILE A 204 -13.24 5.74 14.05
CA ILE A 204 -12.60 4.65 13.30
C ILE A 204 -11.22 4.35 13.88
N ILE A 205 -10.90 3.07 14.01
CA ILE A 205 -9.57 2.60 14.40
C ILE A 205 -8.91 1.94 13.19
N ALA A 206 -7.87 2.58 12.65
CA ALA A 206 -7.08 2.08 11.54
C ALA A 206 -5.77 1.46 12.05
N PHE A 207 -5.46 0.24 11.64
CA PHE A 207 -4.20 -0.42 11.98
C PHE A 207 -3.20 -0.34 10.81
N THR A 208 -1.94 -0.11 11.13
CA THR A 208 -0.81 -0.33 10.22
C THR A 208 0.34 -0.98 11.00
N ASP A 209 1.21 -1.70 10.29
CA ASP A 209 2.37 -2.36 10.90
C ASP A 209 3.58 -1.40 10.98
N ASP A 210 4.52 -1.69 11.88
CA ASP A 210 5.69 -0.85 12.14
C ASP A 210 6.71 -0.85 10.99
N ASP A 211 6.58 -1.75 10.03
CA ASP A 211 7.42 -1.88 8.83
C ASP A 211 6.75 -1.37 7.54
N VAL A 212 5.63 -0.65 7.67
CA VAL A 212 4.89 -0.05 6.55
C VAL A 212 5.24 1.42 6.34
N ILE A 213 5.36 1.83 5.08
CA ILE A 213 5.34 3.23 4.65
C ILE A 213 3.96 3.48 4.03
N VAL A 214 3.15 4.33 4.67
CA VAL A 214 1.79 4.61 4.20
C VAL A 214 1.78 5.64 3.06
N HIS A 215 0.76 5.59 2.22
CA HIS A 215 0.49 6.63 1.24
C HIS A 215 -0.06 7.89 1.94
N PRO A 216 0.29 9.13 1.52
CA PRO A 216 -0.23 10.36 2.12
C PRO A 216 -1.77 10.44 2.21
N GLU A 217 -2.48 9.91 1.22
CA GLU A 217 -3.96 9.88 1.21
C GLU A 217 -4.55 8.62 1.85
N TRP A 218 -3.76 7.79 2.55
CA TRP A 218 -4.22 6.48 3.02
C TRP A 218 -5.52 6.57 3.83
N ILE A 219 -5.58 7.48 4.79
CA ILE A 219 -6.76 7.61 5.66
C ILE A 219 -7.95 8.29 4.97
N ALA A 220 -7.70 9.07 3.90
CA ALA A 220 -8.76 9.71 3.11
C ALA A 220 -9.60 8.70 2.30
N ARG A 221 -9.10 7.46 2.16
CA ARG A 221 -9.64 6.42 1.28
C ARG A 221 -10.08 5.16 2.04
N LEU A 222 -10.17 5.22 3.36
CA LEU A 222 -10.79 4.19 4.21
C LEU A 222 -12.32 4.27 4.11
#